data_AF-A0A1M3DVS8-F1
#
_entry.id   AF-A0A1M3DVS8-F1
#
_cell.length_a   1.000
_cell.length_b   1.000
_cell.length_c   1.000
_cell.angle_alpha   90.00
_cell.angle_beta   90.00
_cell.angle_gamma   90.00
#
_symmetry.space_group_name_H-M   'P 1'
#
loop_
_entity.id
_entity.type
_entity.pdbx_description
1 polymer ?
#
loop_
_entity_poly.entity_id
_entity_poly.type
_entity_poly.pdbx_seq_one_letter_code
_entity_poly.pdbx_strand_id
1 'polypeptide(L)'
;MTKGWVFLLLIFSVFVKAQDVYKTPAGTKYHLAICRMVTNVSSKMSIENALKMGLSPCKICKPPVGSDLATSSTQKETNGTSSSAQCRGTTKAGSRCKHLTRIGNGYCFQHQP
;
A
#
# COMPACT_ATOMS: atom_id res chain seq x y z
N MET A 1 0.06 -55.94 0.96
CA MET A 1 -0.63 -54.74 0.44
C MET A 1 -1.10 -53.89 1.63
N THR A 2 -1.04 -52.55 1.49
CA THR A 2 -1.73 -51.51 2.29
C THR A 2 -1.28 -51.10 3.71
N LYS A 3 0.02 -51.13 4.09
CA LYS A 3 0.43 -50.57 5.42
C LYS A 3 1.77 -49.80 5.46
N GLY A 4 2.12 -49.05 4.41
CA GLY A 4 3.38 -48.29 4.38
C GLY A 4 3.25 -46.82 4.01
N TRP A 5 2.09 -46.40 3.49
CA TRP A 5 1.92 -45.11 2.81
C TRP A 5 0.88 -44.22 3.49
N VAL A 6 0.75 -44.33 4.82
CA VAL A 6 -0.13 -43.47 5.63
C VAL A 6 0.66 -42.69 6.67
N PHE A 7 1.92 -43.06 6.95
CA PHE A 7 2.67 -42.47 8.05
C PHE A 7 3.56 -41.26 7.68
N LEU A 8 3.80 -41.01 6.37
CA LEU A 8 4.70 -39.94 5.93
C LEU A 8 3.95 -38.70 5.39
N LEU A 9 2.73 -38.45 5.88
CA LEU A 9 1.87 -37.34 5.47
C LEU A 9 1.37 -36.49 6.66
N LEU A 10 2.02 -36.55 7.82
CA LEU A 10 1.45 -36.01 9.08
C LEU A 10 2.23 -34.88 9.77
N ILE A 11 3.27 -34.29 9.18
CA ILE A 11 4.02 -33.21 9.88
C ILE A 11 4.49 -32.11 8.91
N PHE A 12 3.54 -31.40 8.30
CA PHE A 12 3.82 -30.08 7.72
C PHE A 12 2.98 -29.03 8.48
N SER A 13 3.28 -28.85 9.76
CA SER A 13 2.70 -27.77 10.56
C SER A 13 3.26 -26.44 10.06
N VAL A 14 2.45 -25.73 9.27
CA VAL A 14 2.82 -24.42 8.73
C VAL A 14 2.80 -23.39 9.87
N PHE A 15 3.96 -22.83 10.21
CA PHE A 15 4.05 -21.71 11.16
C PHE A 15 3.60 -20.41 10.47
N VAL A 16 2.38 -19.96 10.73
CA VAL A 16 1.91 -18.63 10.31
C VAL A 16 2.57 -17.57 11.19
N LYS A 17 3.34 -16.67 10.58
CA LYS A 17 3.89 -15.47 11.25
C LYS A 17 2.94 -14.30 10.98
N ALA A 18 2.35 -13.74 12.03
CA ALA A 18 1.59 -12.50 11.93
C ALA A 18 2.51 -11.31 11.59
N GLN A 19 2.01 -10.35 10.81
CA GLN A 19 2.77 -9.13 10.48
C GLN A 19 2.62 -8.08 11.59
N ASP A 20 3.74 -7.55 12.05
CA ASP A 20 3.81 -6.49 13.07
C ASP A 20 3.78 -5.09 12.43
N VAL A 21 3.08 -4.16 13.09
CA VAL A 21 3.02 -2.74 12.76
C VAL A 21 3.31 -1.87 14.00
N TYR A 22 3.57 -0.58 13.79
CA TYR A 22 4.02 0.34 14.84
C TYR A 22 3.04 1.50 15.01
N LYS A 23 2.69 1.82 16.26
CA LYS A 23 1.90 3.00 16.64
C LYS A 23 2.81 4.04 17.30
N THR A 24 2.68 5.30 16.90
CA THR A 24 3.34 6.43 17.56
C THR A 24 2.48 6.96 18.73
N PRO A 25 3.08 7.51 19.80
CA PRO A 25 2.33 7.95 20.99
C PRO A 25 1.20 8.95 20.70
N ALA A 26 1.43 9.89 19.78
CA ALA A 26 0.48 10.94 19.41
C ALA A 26 -0.37 10.62 18.17
N GLY A 27 -0.23 9.43 17.59
CA GLY A 27 -0.78 9.10 16.27
C GLY A 27 -2.10 8.34 16.28
N THR A 28 -2.99 8.69 15.36
CA THR A 28 -4.20 7.90 15.00
C THR A 28 -3.91 6.88 13.88
N LYS A 29 -2.62 6.66 13.57
CA LYS A 29 -2.18 5.83 12.46
C LYS A 29 -1.18 4.77 12.90
N TYR A 30 -1.20 3.65 12.20
CA TYR A 30 -0.15 2.64 12.31
C TYR A 30 0.80 2.68 11.11
N HIS A 31 2.01 2.21 11.32
CA HIS A 31 3.18 2.42 10.46
C HIS A 31 3.98 1.13 10.27
N LEU A 32 4.76 1.07 9.18
CA LEU A 32 5.86 0.09 9.03
C LEU A 32 7.06 0.53 9.87
N ALA A 33 7.90 -0.43 10.28
CA ALA A 33 9.13 -0.17 11.05
C ALA A 33 10.06 0.88 10.39
N ILE A 34 10.09 0.90 9.05
CA ILE A 34 10.94 1.79 8.24
C ILE A 34 10.35 3.20 8.03
N CYS A 35 9.16 3.49 8.56
CA CYS A 35 8.53 4.78 8.36
C CYS A 35 9.25 5.85 9.20
N ARG A 36 9.55 7.01 8.59
CA ARG A 36 10.16 8.17 9.28
C ARG A 36 9.42 8.61 10.56
N MET A 37 8.13 8.32 10.67
CA MET A 37 7.33 8.66 11.85
C MET A 37 7.57 7.70 13.03
N VAL A 38 8.13 6.53 12.79
CA VAL A 38 8.45 5.55 13.83
C VAL A 38 9.74 5.98 14.52
N THR A 39 9.61 6.33 15.79
CA THR A 39 10.70 6.68 16.70
C THR A 39 10.82 5.61 17.80
N ASN A 40 11.86 5.69 18.65
CA ASN A 40 12.09 4.68 19.69
C ASN A 40 10.96 4.57 20.74
N VAL A 41 10.07 5.56 20.82
CA VAL A 41 8.89 5.58 21.69
C VAL A 41 7.66 4.93 21.05
N SER A 42 7.78 4.37 19.85
CA SER A 42 6.66 3.72 19.15
C SER A 42 6.40 2.32 19.70
N SER A 43 5.12 1.94 19.77
CA SER A 43 4.69 0.62 20.27
C SER A 43 4.43 -0.35 19.11
N LYS A 44 5.06 -1.53 19.15
CA LYS A 44 4.81 -2.63 18.21
C LYS A 44 3.49 -3.34 18.56
N MET A 45 2.70 -3.69 17.54
CA MET A 45 1.43 -4.41 17.68
C MET A 45 1.04 -5.13 16.39
N SER A 46 0.04 -6.03 16.45
CA SER A 46 -0.53 -6.65 15.26
C SER A 46 -1.48 -5.70 14.52
N ILE A 47 -1.67 -5.94 13.21
CA ILE A 47 -2.60 -5.18 12.37
C ILE A 47 -4.02 -5.27 12.93
N GLU A 48 -4.45 -6.46 13.37
CA GLU A 48 -5.79 -6.67 13.97
C GLU A 48 -6.04 -5.77 15.18
N ASN A 49 -5.05 -5.66 16.07
CA ASN A 49 -5.17 -4.82 17.26
C ASN A 49 -5.20 -3.33 16.87
N ALA A 50 -4.41 -2.91 15.87
CA ALA A 50 -4.46 -1.55 15.35
C ALA A 50 -5.85 -1.20 14.80
N LEU A 51 -6.49 -2.12 14.06
CA LEU A 51 -7.85 -1.95 13.54
C LEU A 51 -8.90 -1.93 14.64
N LYS A 52 -8.82 -2.82 15.64
CA LYS A 52 -9.70 -2.82 16.82
C LYS A 52 -9.64 -1.52 17.61
N MET A 53 -8.46 -0.90 17.65
CA MET A 53 -8.26 0.42 18.27
C MET A 53 -8.67 1.60 17.37
N GLY A 54 -9.19 1.35 16.17
CA GLY A 54 -9.64 2.39 15.24
C GLY A 54 -8.50 3.15 14.55
N LEU A 55 -7.27 2.60 14.52
CA LEU A 55 -6.16 3.23 13.83
C LEU A 55 -6.28 3.04 12.32
N SER A 56 -5.87 4.07 11.57
CA SER A 56 -5.82 4.05 10.11
C SER A 56 -4.42 3.77 9.57
N PRO A 57 -4.26 3.20 8.36
CA PRO A 57 -2.94 3.01 7.77
C PRO A 57 -2.26 4.35 7.45
N CYS A 58 -0.96 4.42 7.67
CA CYS A 58 -0.16 5.59 7.31
C CYS A 58 -0.12 5.78 5.79
N LYS A 59 -0.47 6.98 5.31
CA LYS A 59 -0.43 7.33 3.87
C LYS A 59 0.99 7.42 3.29
N ILE A 60 2.00 7.59 4.15
CA ILE A 60 3.40 7.75 3.74
C ILE A 60 4.02 6.37 3.47
N CYS A 61 3.96 5.47 4.46
CA CYS A 61 4.55 4.13 4.33
C CYS A 61 3.58 3.07 3.80
N LYS A 62 2.29 3.40 3.65
CA LYS A 62 1.25 2.55 3.05
C LYS A 62 1.28 1.10 3.57
N PRO A 63 1.14 0.88 4.89
CA PRO A 63 1.16 -0.46 5.46
C PRO A 63 -0.08 -1.27 4.99
N PRO A 64 0.01 -2.60 4.93
CA PRO A 64 -1.11 -3.46 4.52
C PRO A 64 -2.27 -3.37 5.53
N VAL A 65 -3.51 -3.40 5.01
CA VAL A 65 -4.73 -3.51 5.81
C VAL A 65 -5.18 -4.97 5.83
N GLY A 66 -5.69 -5.45 6.97
CA GLY A 66 -5.79 -6.86 7.39
C GLY A 66 -6.57 -7.88 6.54
N SER A 67 -6.78 -7.65 5.24
CA SER A 67 -7.37 -8.59 4.29
C SER A 67 -6.77 -8.52 2.88
N ASP A 68 -5.90 -7.54 2.59
CA ASP A 68 -5.35 -7.31 1.23
C ASP A 68 -4.10 -8.13 0.91
N LEU A 69 -3.83 -9.22 1.65
CA LEU A 69 -2.76 -10.16 1.29
C LEU A 69 -3.10 -10.97 0.02
N ALA A 70 -4.35 -10.88 -0.48
CA ALA A 70 -4.72 -11.26 -1.83
C ALA A 70 -5.31 -10.03 -2.53
N THR A 71 -4.49 -9.31 -3.29
CA THR A 71 -4.94 -8.37 -4.33
C THR A 71 -5.72 -7.14 -3.84
N SER A 72 -5.00 -6.14 -3.34
CA SER A 72 -5.42 -4.72 -3.47
C SER A 72 -4.21 -3.82 -3.71
N SER A 73 -3.45 -4.16 -4.74
CA SER A 73 -2.97 -3.12 -5.65
C SER A 73 -4.21 -2.47 -6.29
N THR A 74 -4.85 -1.53 -5.60
CA THR A 74 -5.39 -0.38 -6.34
C THR A 74 -4.19 0.52 -6.63
N GLN A 75 -3.27 0.00 -7.46
CA GLN A 75 -2.70 0.85 -8.48
C GLN A 75 -3.93 1.34 -9.25
N LYS A 76 -4.34 2.58 -8.97
CA LYS A 76 -5.08 3.34 -9.97
C LYS A 76 -4.15 3.31 -11.17
N GLU A 77 -4.47 2.43 -12.12
CA GLU A 77 -3.89 2.36 -13.44
C GLU A 77 -3.97 3.76 -14.05
N THR A 78 -2.95 4.56 -13.82
CA THR A 78 -2.56 5.56 -14.79
C THR A 78 -1.42 4.88 -15.51
N ASN A 79 -1.70 4.29 -16.67
CA ASN A 79 -0.69 3.77 -17.60
C ASN A 79 0.45 4.80 -17.69
N GLY A 80 1.48 4.63 -16.88
CA GLY A 80 2.46 5.67 -16.63
C GLY A 80 3.59 5.49 -17.60
N THR A 81 3.65 6.27 -18.66
CA THR A 81 4.73 6.12 -19.65
C THR A 81 6.07 6.50 -19.02
N SER A 82 7.15 5.78 -19.36
CA SER A 82 8.51 6.05 -18.89
C SER A 82 9.00 7.45 -19.29
N SER A 83 8.39 8.04 -20.33
CA SER A 83 8.63 9.40 -20.80
C SER A 83 7.57 10.39 -20.31
N SER A 84 8.03 11.58 -19.93
CA SER A 84 7.15 12.71 -19.63
C SER A 84 6.82 13.49 -20.91
N ALA A 85 5.54 13.71 -21.18
CA ALA A 85 5.05 14.52 -22.30
C ALA A 85 4.33 15.77 -21.80
N GLN A 86 4.26 16.82 -22.61
CA GLN A 86 3.50 18.03 -22.27
C GLN A 86 1.99 17.75 -22.28
N CYS A 87 1.30 18.28 -21.27
CA CYS A 87 -0.15 18.15 -21.12
C CYS A 87 -0.91 18.63 -22.36
N ARG A 88 -1.90 17.85 -22.77
CA ARG A 88 -2.79 18.15 -23.90
C ARG A 88 -3.95 19.09 -23.56
N GLY A 89 -4.02 19.63 -22.33
CA GLY A 89 -5.04 20.57 -21.90
C GLY A 89 -4.79 22.02 -22.36
N THR A 90 -5.86 22.80 -22.37
CA THR A 90 -5.85 24.25 -22.60
C THR A 90 -6.43 24.93 -21.38
N THR A 91 -5.74 25.96 -20.89
CA THR A 91 -6.20 26.71 -19.71
C THR A 91 -7.46 27.51 -20.02
N LYS A 92 -8.16 27.99 -18.97
CA LYS A 92 -9.32 28.90 -19.14
C LYS A 92 -8.98 30.16 -19.95
N ALA A 93 -7.72 30.59 -19.95
CA ALA A 93 -7.23 31.72 -20.73
C ALA A 93 -6.92 31.38 -22.20
N GLY A 94 -7.18 30.15 -22.65
CA GLY A 94 -6.97 29.72 -24.04
C GLY A 94 -5.54 29.29 -24.38
N SER A 95 -4.59 29.42 -23.45
CA SER A 95 -3.19 29.02 -23.68
C SER A 95 -2.95 27.54 -23.39
N ARG A 96 -2.01 26.94 -24.12
CA ARG A 96 -1.59 25.54 -23.95
C ARG A 96 -1.04 25.30 -22.54
N CYS A 97 -1.49 24.23 -21.88
CA CYS A 97 -0.95 23.85 -20.58
C CYS A 97 0.55 23.49 -20.70
N LYS A 98 1.39 24.06 -19.84
CA LYS A 98 2.85 23.83 -19.82
C LYS A 98 3.30 22.71 -18.88
N HIS A 99 2.37 22.10 -18.12
CA HIS A 99 2.72 21.00 -17.22
C HIS A 99 3.14 19.76 -18.01
N LEU A 100 4.22 19.11 -17.58
CA LEU A 100 4.59 17.79 -18.04
C LEU A 100 3.79 16.73 -17.27
N THR A 101 3.43 15.64 -17.94
CA THR A 101 2.68 14.52 -17.38
C THR A 101 3.28 13.21 -17.86
N ARG A 102 3.26 12.22 -16.96
CA ARG A 102 3.53 10.82 -17.30
C ARG A 102 2.23 10.00 -17.32
N ILE A 103 1.08 10.63 -17.10
CA ILE A 103 -0.23 9.99 -17.12
C ILE A 103 -0.55 9.61 -18.57
N GLY A 104 -0.84 8.34 -18.82
CA GLY A 104 -1.00 7.79 -20.17
C GLY A 104 -2.12 8.40 -21.01
N ASN A 105 -3.07 9.11 -20.39
CA ASN A 105 -4.08 9.87 -21.14
C ASN A 105 -3.55 11.18 -21.74
N GLY A 106 -2.31 11.59 -21.43
CA GLY A 106 -1.69 12.81 -21.96
C GLY A 106 -2.17 14.10 -21.31
N TYR A 107 -2.92 14.03 -20.21
CA TYR A 107 -3.38 15.21 -19.45
C TYR A 107 -2.72 15.28 -18.07
N CYS A 108 -2.53 16.49 -17.56
CA CYS A 108 -2.04 16.71 -16.19
C CYS A 108 -3.18 16.59 -15.19
N PHE A 109 -2.85 16.57 -13.88
CA PHE A 109 -3.83 16.45 -12.80
C PHE A 109 -4.92 17.53 -12.76
N GLN A 110 -4.72 18.67 -13.43
CA GLN A 110 -5.71 19.75 -13.52
C GLN A 110 -6.62 19.65 -14.75
N HIS A 111 -6.28 18.79 -15.70
CA HIS A 111 -7.02 18.58 -16.95
C HIS A 111 -7.39 17.10 -17.14
N GLN A 112 -7.46 16.32 -16.04
CA GLN A 112 -8.02 14.96 -16.12
C GLN A 112 -9.51 15.09 -16.49
N PRO A 113 -10.01 14.31 -17.47
CA PRO A 113 -11.43 14.28 -17.81
C PRO A 113 -12.29 13.74 -16.67
#